data_AF-A0A9X4BGX0-F1
#
_entry.id   AF-A0A9X4BGX0-F1
#
_cell.length_a   1.000
_cell.length_b   1.000
_cell.length_c   1.000
_cell.angle_alpha   90.00
_cell.angle_beta   90.00
_cell.angle_gamma   90.00
#
_symmetry.space_group_name_H-M   'P 1'
#
loop_
_entity.id
_entity.type
_entity.pdbx_description
1 polymer ?
#
loop_
_entity_poly.entity_id
_entity_poly.type
_entity_poly.pdbx_seq_one_letter_code
_entity_poly.pdbx_strand_id
1 'polypeptide(L)'
;MKSFFSIATLAAFLFAFSSATAVPSSASFSETAEFVAEKERDARVGESLLSPIRTSAELSAYLQLHKTSPFNALSKRSQQLFVESLVFTENGLASYRYRELESELTPRQAFELLSLFGAQKTLGYLQFAQASSEESNAAAKLAPVLLDDHKGYRCVPPATCQSSMDHICIGANCGMYPW
;
A
#
# COMPACT_ATOMS: atom_id res chain seq x y z
N MET A 1 67.50 30.34 60.58
CA MET A 1 67.02 31.73 60.65
C MET A 1 65.62 31.78 60.05
N LYS A 2 64.66 32.32 60.81
CA LYS A 2 63.39 32.98 60.44
C LYS A 2 62.34 32.20 59.62
N SER A 3 61.22 31.91 60.29
CA SER A 3 59.88 31.67 59.75
C SER A 3 59.40 32.80 58.83
N PHE A 4 58.40 32.54 57.97
CA PHE A 4 57.06 33.15 57.97
C PHE A 4 56.19 32.60 56.81
N PHE A 5 54.98 32.12 57.15
CA PHE A 5 53.67 32.22 56.46
C PHE A 5 53.54 32.00 54.93
N SER A 6 52.67 31.09 54.48
CA SER A 6 51.23 31.36 54.26
C SER A 6 50.51 30.22 53.51
N ILE A 7 49.21 30.16 53.77
CA ILE A 7 48.21 29.13 53.42
C ILE A 7 47.66 29.33 52.00
N ALA A 8 47.37 28.24 51.27
CA ALA A 8 46.33 28.03 50.23
C ALA A 8 46.81 26.85 49.33
N THR A 9 46.04 25.87 48.88
CA THR A 9 44.61 25.80 48.59
C THR A 9 44.24 24.31 48.38
N LEU A 10 43.03 23.96 48.81
CA LEU A 10 42.37 22.67 48.62
C LEU A 10 41.99 22.47 47.14
N ALA A 11 42.17 21.27 46.57
CA ALA A 11 41.51 20.86 45.33
C ALA A 11 41.00 19.42 45.48
N ALA A 12 39.73 19.29 45.84
CA ALA A 12 38.99 18.04 45.85
C ALA A 12 38.58 17.69 44.41
N PHE A 13 39.10 16.59 43.88
CA PHE A 13 38.65 15.99 42.63
C PHE A 13 37.37 15.20 42.89
N LEU A 14 36.21 15.76 42.54
CA LEU A 14 34.96 15.01 42.43
C LEU A 14 34.68 14.78 40.94
N PHE A 15 34.85 13.54 40.50
CA PHE A 15 34.39 13.07 39.19
C PHE A 15 32.86 13.03 39.19
N ALA A 16 32.23 14.01 38.56
CA ALA A 16 30.83 13.91 38.17
C ALA A 16 30.77 13.19 36.81
N PHE A 17 30.45 11.89 36.83
CA PHE A 17 30.04 11.17 35.62
C PHE A 17 28.66 11.68 35.21
N SER A 18 28.64 12.62 34.27
CA SER A 18 27.41 13.03 33.60
C SER A 18 27.07 11.97 32.55
N SER A 19 26.17 11.04 32.89
CA SER A 19 25.61 10.11 31.91
C SER A 19 24.70 10.88 30.96
N ALA A 20 25.27 11.38 29.86
CA ALA A 20 24.50 11.84 28.72
C ALA A 20 23.82 10.61 28.09
N THR A 21 22.53 10.42 28.38
CA THR A 21 21.69 9.49 27.62
C THR A 21 21.52 10.08 26.22
N ALA A 22 22.33 9.62 25.27
CA ALA A 22 22.14 9.91 23.86
C ALA A 22 20.80 9.30 23.42
N VAL A 23 19.83 10.16 23.10
CA VAL A 23 18.57 9.76 22.47
C VAL A 23 18.89 9.30 21.05
N PRO A 24 18.50 8.08 20.63
CA PRO A 24 18.80 7.62 19.27
C PRO A 24 18.07 8.48 18.24
N SER A 25 18.81 8.84 17.19
CA SER A 25 18.42 9.77 16.12
C SER A 25 17.36 9.14 15.21
N SER A 26 16.21 9.81 15.07
CA SER A 26 15.07 9.41 14.21
C SER A 26 15.34 9.53 12.71
N ALA A 27 16.44 10.18 12.30
CA ALA A 27 16.77 10.43 10.89
C ALA A 27 17.03 9.15 10.07
N SER A 28 17.62 8.12 10.69
CA SER A 28 17.97 6.87 9.99
C SER A 28 16.75 6.04 9.55
N PHE A 29 15.61 6.18 10.22
CA PHE A 29 14.41 5.39 9.88
C PHE A 29 13.60 6.01 8.73
N SER A 30 13.57 7.35 8.61
CA SER A 30 12.87 8.04 7.52
C SER A 30 13.51 7.75 6.17
N GLU A 31 14.83 7.86 6.09
CA GLU A 31 15.59 7.63 4.86
C GLU A 31 15.48 6.18 4.36
N THR A 32 15.45 5.22 5.29
CA THR A 32 15.25 3.81 4.96
C THR A 32 13.80 3.52 4.51
N ALA A 33 12.81 4.15 5.15
CA ALA A 33 11.40 3.99 4.79
C ALA A 33 11.10 4.61 3.41
N GLU A 34 11.62 5.79 3.12
CA GLU A 34 11.47 6.46 1.82
C GLU A 34 12.08 5.62 0.69
N PHE A 35 13.26 5.05 0.90
CA PHE A 35 13.89 4.17 -0.08
C PHE A 35 13.09 2.89 -0.35
N VAL A 36 12.54 2.26 0.70
CA VAL A 36 11.69 1.07 0.54
C VAL A 36 10.38 1.44 -0.16
N ALA A 37 9.76 2.57 0.20
CA ALA A 37 8.55 3.06 -0.46
C ALA A 37 8.77 3.27 -1.95
N GLU A 38 9.87 3.93 -2.34
CA GLU A 38 10.20 4.19 -3.74
C GLU A 38 10.39 2.89 -4.52
N LYS A 39 11.15 1.94 -3.96
CA LYS A 39 11.33 0.63 -4.59
C LYS A 39 10.01 -0.14 -4.76
N GLU A 40 9.11 -0.04 -3.78
CA GLU A 40 7.78 -0.66 -3.85
C GLU A 40 6.89 0.02 -4.91
N ARG A 41 6.99 1.34 -5.09
CA ARG A 41 6.30 2.09 -6.16
C ARG A 41 6.81 1.67 -7.53
N ASP A 42 8.12 1.63 -7.75
CA ASP A 42 8.72 1.22 -9.02
C ASP A 42 8.29 -0.19 -9.41
N ALA A 43 8.31 -1.13 -8.45
CA ALA A 43 7.83 -2.48 -8.68
C ALA A 43 6.35 -2.51 -9.09
N ARG A 44 5.51 -1.63 -8.52
CA ARG A 44 4.09 -1.52 -8.88
C ARG A 44 3.86 -0.89 -10.25
N VAL A 45 4.61 0.15 -10.60
CA VAL A 45 4.56 0.72 -11.95
C VAL A 45 4.92 -0.37 -12.95
N GLY A 46 5.97 -1.16 -12.68
CA GLY A 46 6.33 -2.33 -13.47
C GLY A 46 5.21 -3.37 -13.59
N GLU A 47 4.60 -3.78 -12.48
CA GLU A 47 3.46 -4.73 -12.47
C GLU A 47 2.26 -4.19 -13.26
N SER A 48 1.95 -2.90 -13.13
CA SER A 48 0.88 -2.28 -13.89
C SER A 48 1.21 -2.28 -15.39
N LEU A 49 2.41 -1.86 -15.79
CA LEU A 49 2.85 -1.80 -17.19
C LEU A 49 2.82 -3.18 -17.87
N LEU A 50 3.05 -4.25 -17.12
CA LEU A 50 3.00 -5.63 -17.60
C LEU A 50 1.62 -6.29 -17.45
N SER A 51 0.63 -5.57 -16.91
CA SER A 51 -0.70 -6.15 -16.67
C SER A 51 -1.45 -6.42 -17.99
N PRO A 52 -2.20 -7.54 -18.08
CA PRO A 52 -2.97 -7.88 -19.28
C PRO A 52 -4.06 -6.86 -19.68
N ILE A 53 -4.60 -6.11 -18.72
CA ILE A 53 -5.72 -5.18 -18.92
C ILE A 53 -5.41 -3.84 -18.26
N ARG A 54 -5.10 -2.83 -19.07
CA ARG A 54 -4.81 -1.45 -18.64
C ARG A 54 -5.90 -0.46 -19.02
N THR A 55 -6.79 -0.83 -19.93
CA THR A 55 -7.85 0.05 -20.45
C THR A 55 -9.21 -0.64 -20.52
N SER A 56 -10.28 0.16 -20.58
CA SER A 56 -11.64 -0.35 -20.80
C SER A 56 -11.80 -1.09 -22.14
N ALA A 57 -11.07 -0.67 -23.18
CA ALA A 57 -11.08 -1.34 -24.48
C ALA A 57 -10.45 -2.74 -24.40
N GLU A 58 -9.31 -2.87 -23.71
CA GLU A 58 -8.66 -4.17 -23.46
C GLU A 58 -9.53 -5.08 -22.60
N LEU A 59 -10.20 -4.54 -21.57
CA LEU A 59 -11.15 -5.31 -20.77
C LEU A 59 -12.28 -5.87 -21.63
N SER A 60 -12.85 -5.03 -22.50
CA SER A 60 -13.93 -5.43 -23.41
C SER A 60 -13.47 -6.52 -24.37
N ALA A 61 -12.25 -6.41 -24.92
CA ALA A 61 -11.65 -7.43 -25.76
C ALA A 61 -11.39 -8.74 -24.99
N TYR A 62 -10.85 -8.64 -23.78
CA TYR A 62 -10.56 -9.78 -22.91
C TYR A 62 -11.83 -10.58 -22.59
N LEU A 63 -12.92 -9.93 -22.17
CA LEU A 63 -14.19 -10.58 -21.84
C LEU A 63 -14.85 -11.24 -23.07
N GLN A 64 -14.59 -10.74 -24.27
CA GLN A 64 -15.08 -11.36 -25.51
C GLN A 64 -14.30 -12.62 -25.86
N LEU A 65 -12.97 -12.57 -25.75
CA LEU A 65 -12.06 -13.64 -26.12
C LEU A 65 -12.03 -14.80 -25.10
N HIS A 66 -12.06 -14.47 -23.81
CA HIS A 66 -11.91 -15.43 -22.72
C HIS A 66 -13.26 -15.78 -22.07
N LYS A 67 -13.94 -16.80 -22.61
CA LYS A 67 -15.23 -17.28 -22.05
C LYS A 67 -15.09 -17.91 -20.66
N THR A 68 -13.93 -18.48 -20.38
CA THR A 68 -13.50 -18.96 -19.08
C THR A 68 -12.34 -18.10 -18.61
N SER A 69 -12.54 -17.37 -17.52
CA SER A 69 -11.62 -16.39 -16.97
C SER A 69 -11.83 -16.26 -15.44
N PRO A 70 -10.94 -15.58 -14.71
CA PRO A 70 -11.14 -15.30 -13.29
C PRO A 70 -12.47 -14.60 -12.97
N PHE A 71 -13.07 -13.88 -13.92
CA PHE A 71 -14.40 -13.26 -13.74
C PHE A 71 -15.52 -14.27 -13.54
N ASN A 72 -15.36 -15.52 -14.00
CA ASN A 72 -16.37 -16.57 -13.85
C ASN A 72 -16.48 -17.08 -12.40
N ALA A 73 -15.57 -16.68 -11.50
CA ALA A 73 -15.68 -16.94 -10.06
C ALA A 73 -16.77 -16.07 -9.40
N LEU A 74 -17.12 -14.93 -10.01
CA LEU A 74 -18.23 -14.09 -9.57
C LEU A 74 -19.55 -14.59 -10.17
N SER A 75 -20.64 -14.39 -9.43
CA SER A 75 -21.99 -14.47 -9.97
C SER A 75 -22.16 -13.46 -11.12
N LYS A 76 -23.09 -13.71 -12.05
CA LYS A 76 -23.28 -12.82 -13.21
C LYS A 76 -23.61 -11.39 -12.81
N ARG A 77 -24.36 -11.20 -11.73
CA ARG A 77 -24.68 -9.88 -11.19
C ARG A 77 -23.43 -9.19 -10.62
N SER A 78 -22.66 -9.90 -9.81
CA SER A 78 -21.46 -9.34 -9.17
C SER A 78 -20.34 -9.08 -10.17
N GLN A 79 -20.22 -9.93 -11.20
CA GLN A 79 -19.34 -9.69 -12.34
C GLN A 79 -19.69 -8.36 -13.03
N GLN A 80 -20.98 -8.12 -13.31
CA GLN A 80 -21.43 -6.88 -13.94
C GLN A 80 -21.12 -5.66 -13.06
N LEU A 81 -21.50 -5.70 -11.78
CA LEU A 81 -21.28 -4.59 -10.84
C LEU A 81 -19.79 -4.28 -10.66
N PHE A 82 -18.94 -5.31 -10.59
CA PHE A 82 -17.49 -5.13 -10.52
C PHE A 82 -16.95 -4.46 -11.77
N VAL A 83 -17.30 -4.95 -12.97
CA VAL A 83 -16.85 -4.37 -14.26
C VAL A 83 -17.30 -2.93 -14.43
N GLU A 84 -18.56 -2.61 -14.08
CA GLU A 84 -19.10 -1.25 -14.15
C GLU A 84 -18.41 -0.27 -13.16
N SER A 85 -17.79 -0.79 -12.10
CA SER A 85 -17.11 0.03 -11.09
C SER A 85 -15.67 0.44 -11.46
N LEU A 86 -15.08 -0.19 -12.48
CA LEU A 86 -13.68 0.00 -12.82
C LEU A 86 -13.43 1.41 -13.35
N VAL A 87 -12.45 2.09 -12.77
CA VAL A 87 -11.97 3.40 -13.24
C VAL A 87 -10.56 3.23 -13.78
N PHE A 88 -10.38 3.54 -15.06
CA PHE A 88 -9.08 3.52 -15.73
C PHE A 88 -8.55 4.95 -15.95
N THR A 89 -7.23 5.11 -15.87
CA THR A 89 -6.47 6.32 -16.20
C THR A 89 -5.37 5.96 -17.20
N GLU A 90 -4.54 6.93 -17.62
CA GLU A 90 -3.34 6.61 -18.42
C GLU A 90 -2.37 5.63 -17.73
N ASN A 91 -2.41 5.57 -16.39
CA ASN A 91 -1.55 4.73 -15.58
C ASN A 91 -2.10 3.30 -15.41
N GLY A 92 -3.36 3.05 -15.76
CA GLY A 92 -4.01 1.74 -15.66
C GLY A 92 -5.25 1.78 -14.76
N LEU A 93 -5.55 0.67 -14.08
CA LEU A 93 -6.69 0.62 -13.16
C LEU A 93 -6.42 1.52 -11.93
N ALA A 94 -7.23 2.55 -11.73
CA ALA A 94 -7.07 3.55 -10.68
C ALA A 94 -8.05 3.37 -9.51
N SER A 95 -9.22 2.76 -9.74
CA SER A 95 -10.09 2.32 -8.64
C SER A 95 -11.07 1.25 -9.07
N TYR A 96 -11.55 0.48 -8.11
CA TYR A 96 -12.60 -0.51 -8.31
C TYR A 96 -13.40 -0.69 -7.02
N ARG A 97 -14.61 -1.24 -7.15
CA ARG A 97 -15.46 -1.62 -6.02
C ARG A 97 -15.08 -3.01 -5.50
N TYR A 98 -14.80 -3.13 -4.21
CA TYR A 98 -14.32 -4.39 -3.63
C TYR A 98 -15.42 -5.26 -3.02
N ARG A 99 -16.65 -4.75 -2.88
CA ARG A 99 -17.73 -5.45 -2.16
C ARG A 99 -18.01 -6.83 -2.72
N GLU A 100 -18.11 -6.95 -4.04
CA GLU A 100 -18.38 -8.21 -4.72
C GLU A 100 -17.27 -9.23 -4.45
N LEU A 101 -16.02 -8.77 -4.49
CA LEU A 101 -14.82 -9.59 -4.25
C LEU A 101 -14.83 -10.09 -2.80
N GLU A 102 -15.07 -9.22 -1.83
CA GLU A 102 -15.12 -9.58 -0.40
C GLU A 102 -16.26 -10.57 -0.09
N SER A 103 -17.39 -10.48 -0.79
CA SER A 103 -18.56 -11.33 -0.52
C SER A 103 -18.55 -12.69 -1.22
N GLU A 104 -17.96 -12.79 -2.42
CA GLU A 104 -18.11 -13.97 -3.27
C GLU A 104 -16.80 -14.73 -3.50
N LEU A 105 -15.65 -14.07 -3.40
CA LEU A 105 -14.37 -14.67 -3.76
C LEU A 105 -13.57 -15.13 -2.55
N THR A 106 -12.77 -16.16 -2.74
CA THR A 106 -11.63 -16.44 -1.86
C THR A 106 -10.48 -15.47 -2.18
N PRO A 107 -9.53 -15.26 -1.24
CA PRO A 107 -8.37 -14.41 -1.50
C PRO A 107 -7.56 -14.85 -2.73
N ARG A 108 -7.50 -16.15 -3.01
CA ARG A 108 -6.84 -16.69 -4.21
C ARG A 108 -7.54 -16.29 -5.50
N GLN A 109 -8.87 -16.41 -5.56
CA GLN A 109 -9.65 -16.01 -6.73
C GLN A 109 -9.56 -14.50 -6.97
N ALA A 110 -9.59 -13.70 -5.90
CA ALA A 110 -9.40 -12.27 -5.99
C ALA A 110 -7.98 -11.92 -6.47
N PHE A 111 -6.96 -12.66 -6.05
CA PHE A 111 -5.59 -12.51 -6.57
C PHE A 111 -5.51 -12.74 -8.07
N GLU A 112 -6.07 -13.84 -8.57
CA GLU A 112 -6.09 -14.15 -10.00
C GLU A 112 -6.80 -13.07 -10.81
N LEU A 113 -7.95 -12.60 -10.31
CA LEU A 113 -8.74 -11.56 -10.96
C LEU A 113 -8.05 -10.20 -10.94
N LEU A 114 -7.49 -9.76 -9.81
CA LEU A 114 -6.82 -8.46 -9.69
C LEU A 114 -5.45 -8.43 -10.40
N SER A 115 -4.81 -9.59 -10.57
CA SER A 115 -3.56 -9.71 -11.36
C SER A 115 -3.75 -9.38 -12.83
N LEU A 116 -4.98 -9.51 -13.37
CA LEU A 116 -5.28 -9.07 -14.73
C LEU A 116 -5.07 -7.57 -14.92
N PHE A 117 -5.14 -6.80 -13.83
CA PHE A 117 -5.04 -5.34 -13.83
C PHE A 117 -3.77 -4.82 -13.15
N GLY A 118 -2.88 -5.70 -12.68
CA GLY A 118 -1.73 -5.32 -11.86
C GLY A 118 -2.12 -4.75 -10.49
N ALA A 119 -3.31 -5.07 -9.99
CA ALA A 119 -3.86 -4.54 -8.74
C ALA A 119 -3.77 -5.52 -7.57
N GLN A 120 -3.18 -6.70 -7.72
CA GLN A 120 -3.17 -7.77 -6.71
C GLN A 120 -2.62 -7.37 -5.34
N LYS A 121 -1.77 -6.34 -5.25
CA LYS A 121 -1.25 -5.86 -3.95
C LYS A 121 -2.30 -5.13 -3.11
N THR A 122 -3.44 -4.74 -3.67
CA THR A 122 -4.55 -4.16 -2.89
C THR A 122 -5.29 -5.22 -2.04
N LEU A 123 -5.05 -6.51 -2.28
CA LEU A 123 -5.68 -7.61 -1.52
C LEU A 123 -5.48 -7.49 -0.01
N GLY A 124 -4.34 -6.95 0.43
CA GLY A 124 -4.05 -6.78 1.85
C GLY A 124 -5.01 -5.84 2.58
N TYR A 125 -5.75 -5.02 1.85
CA TYR A 125 -6.79 -4.14 2.41
C TYR A 125 -8.17 -4.81 2.47
N LEU A 126 -8.37 -5.93 1.77
CA LEU A 126 -9.68 -6.55 1.60
C LEU A 126 -9.99 -7.56 2.72
N GLN A 127 -11.27 -7.67 3.06
CA GLN A 127 -11.80 -8.52 4.12
C GLN A 127 -12.78 -9.53 3.51
N PHE A 128 -12.30 -10.74 3.27
CA PHE A 128 -13.05 -11.77 2.55
C PHE A 128 -13.94 -12.58 3.49
N ALA A 129 -15.24 -12.65 3.19
CA ALA A 129 -16.20 -13.43 3.97
C ALA A 129 -15.96 -14.96 3.86
N GLN A 130 -15.36 -15.40 2.75
CA GLN A 130 -15.11 -16.81 2.46
C GLN A 130 -13.69 -17.27 2.84
N ALA A 131 -12.87 -16.40 3.44
CA ALA A 131 -11.48 -16.74 3.74
C ALA A 131 -11.34 -17.57 5.03
N SER A 132 -10.50 -18.59 4.97
CA SER A 132 -9.92 -19.18 6.17
C SER A 132 -9.00 -18.20 6.89
N SER A 133 -8.65 -18.50 8.14
CA SER A 133 -7.66 -17.71 8.90
C SER A 133 -6.29 -17.70 8.20
N GLU A 134 -5.91 -18.80 7.56
CA GLU A 134 -4.64 -18.91 6.83
C GLU A 134 -4.61 -18.01 5.59
N GLU A 135 -5.69 -18.02 4.80
CA GLU A 135 -5.80 -17.18 3.60
C GLU A 135 -5.89 -15.70 3.96
N SER A 136 -6.60 -15.35 5.03
CA SER A 136 -6.66 -13.98 5.55
C SER A 136 -5.28 -13.48 5.97
N ASN A 137 -4.53 -14.32 6.69
CA ASN A 137 -3.16 -14.00 7.10
C ASN A 137 -2.21 -13.88 5.89
N ALA A 138 -2.39 -14.70 4.87
CA ALA A 138 -1.61 -14.61 3.64
C ALA A 138 -1.91 -13.33 2.86
N ALA A 139 -3.18 -12.95 2.72
CA ALA A 139 -3.58 -11.70 2.08
C ALA A 139 -3.06 -10.47 2.85
N ALA A 140 -3.15 -10.48 4.18
CA ALA A 140 -2.62 -9.39 5.02
C ALA A 140 -1.11 -9.17 4.84
N LYS A 141 -0.34 -10.23 4.57
CA LYS A 141 1.11 -10.11 4.26
C LYS A 141 1.39 -9.46 2.90
N LEU A 142 0.40 -9.42 2.00
CA LEU A 142 0.49 -8.70 0.73
C LEU A 142 0.20 -7.20 0.91
N ALA A 143 -0.34 -6.77 2.06
CA ALA A 143 -0.53 -5.36 2.35
C ALA A 143 0.85 -4.69 2.33
N PRO A 144 1.12 -3.82 1.35
CA PRO A 144 2.35 -3.06 1.36
C PRO A 144 2.36 -2.11 2.55
N VAL A 145 3.53 -1.92 3.14
CA VAL A 145 3.67 -1.06 4.32
C VAL A 145 3.63 0.43 3.92
N LEU A 146 3.86 0.75 2.64
CA LEU A 146 4.20 2.12 2.21
C LEU A 146 3.48 2.60 0.95
N LEU A 147 2.44 1.90 0.50
CA LEU A 147 1.73 2.25 -0.74
C LEU A 147 0.40 2.92 -0.43
N ASP A 148 0.19 4.05 -1.12
CA ASP A 148 -0.92 4.98 -0.94
C ASP A 148 -2.22 4.46 -1.58
N ASP A 149 -2.61 3.23 -1.24
CA ASP A 149 -3.90 2.67 -1.63
C ASP A 149 -4.93 2.95 -0.53
N HIS A 150 -6.06 3.53 -0.91
CA HIS A 150 -7.05 4.02 0.03
C HIS A 150 -8.32 3.20 -0.04
N LYS A 151 -8.48 2.24 0.88
CA LYS A 151 -9.77 1.57 1.08
C LYS A 151 -10.82 2.57 1.57
N GLY A 152 -12.01 2.53 0.99
CA GLY A 152 -13.07 3.50 1.27
C GLY A 152 -12.93 4.78 0.44
N TYR A 153 -12.21 4.74 -0.69
CA TYR A 153 -12.01 5.85 -1.61
C TYR A 153 -12.12 5.38 -3.06
N ARG A 154 -12.50 6.27 -3.97
CA ARG A 154 -12.51 6.04 -5.42
C ARG A 154 -11.72 7.14 -6.14
N CYS A 155 -11.19 6.81 -7.30
CA CYS A 155 -10.55 7.79 -8.16
C CYS A 155 -11.59 8.64 -8.89
N VAL A 156 -11.48 9.97 -8.81
CA VAL A 156 -12.33 10.93 -9.53
C VAL A 156 -11.48 11.97 -10.26
N PRO A 157 -11.95 12.58 -11.37
CA PRO A 157 -11.26 13.72 -11.98
C PRO A 157 -11.03 14.88 -10.99
N PRO A 158 -9.89 15.60 -11.04
CA PRO A 158 -8.75 15.45 -11.95
C PRO A 158 -7.70 14.46 -11.42
N ALA A 159 -8.11 13.22 -11.13
CA ALA A 159 -7.25 12.15 -10.62
C ALA A 159 -6.92 12.35 -9.11
N THR A 160 -7.97 12.33 -8.29
CA THR A 160 -7.89 12.46 -6.82
C THR A 160 -8.71 11.37 -6.14
N CYS A 161 -8.18 10.81 -5.05
CA CYS A 161 -8.93 9.85 -4.23
C CYS A 161 -9.98 10.58 -3.38
N GLN A 162 -11.26 10.32 -3.66
CA GLN A 162 -12.40 10.86 -2.90
C GLN A 162 -13.08 9.73 -2.12
N SER A 163 -13.57 10.02 -0.92
CA SER A 163 -14.26 9.01 -0.08
C SER A 163 -15.41 8.33 -0.82
N SER A 164 -15.45 7.00 -0.74
CA SER A 164 -16.43 6.10 -1.34
C SER A 164 -16.42 4.76 -0.61
N MET A 165 -17.48 4.46 0.13
CA MET A 165 -17.54 3.41 1.16
C MET A 165 -17.15 1.98 0.72
N ASP A 166 -17.21 1.67 -0.57
CA ASP A 166 -17.04 0.32 -1.11
C ASP A 166 -15.98 0.24 -2.22
N HIS A 167 -15.19 1.30 -2.41
CA HIS A 167 -14.14 1.36 -3.40
C HIS A 167 -12.75 1.40 -2.77
N ILE A 168 -11.76 0.92 -3.51
CA ILE A 168 -10.36 1.19 -3.24
C ILE A 168 -9.80 2.09 -4.32
N CYS A 169 -9.11 3.15 -3.90
CA CYS A 169 -8.37 4.04 -4.78
C CYS A 169 -6.91 3.62 -4.80
N ILE A 170 -6.35 3.38 -5.97
CA ILE A 170 -4.94 3.00 -6.16
C ILE A 170 -4.17 4.30 -6.39
N GLY A 171 -3.54 4.87 -5.36
CA GLY A 171 -2.98 6.22 -5.40
C GLY A 171 -1.97 6.41 -6.54
N ALA A 172 -1.11 5.41 -6.75
CA ALA A 172 -0.12 5.41 -7.84
C ALA A 172 -0.73 5.54 -9.24
N ASN A 173 -1.95 5.01 -9.44
CA ASN A 173 -2.63 5.04 -10.73
C ASN A 173 -3.65 6.18 -10.83
N CYS A 174 -4.17 6.63 -9.69
CA CYS A 174 -5.09 7.76 -9.62
C CYS A 174 -4.37 9.12 -9.73
N GLY A 175 -3.04 9.17 -9.84
CA GLY A 175 -2.31 10.43 -10.05
C GLY A 175 -1.97 11.17 -8.75
N MET A 176 -1.99 10.49 -7.60
CA MET A 176 -1.53 11.06 -6.33
C MET A 176 -0.04 10.73 -6.13
N TYR A 177 0.86 11.61 -6.58
CA TYR A 177 2.26 11.70 -6.12
C TYR A 177 2.76 13.15 -6.26
N PRO A 178 3.62 13.65 -5.36
CA PRO A 178 3.14 14.59 -4.35
C PRO A 178 3.93 15.91 -4.30
N TRP A 179 3.34 16.83 -3.55
CA TRP A 179 3.97 17.78 -2.62
C TRP A 179 5.05 17.14 -1.73
#